data_AF-A0A8T0HP40-F1
#
_entry.id   AF-A0A8T0HP40-F1
#
_cell.length_a   1.000
_cell.length_b   1.000
_cell.length_c   1.000
_cell.angle_alpha   90.00
_cell.angle_beta   90.00
_cell.angle_gamma   90.00
#
_symmetry.space_group_name_H-M   'P 1'
#
loop_
_entity.id
_entity.type
_entity.pdbx_description
1 polymer ?
#
loop_
_entity_poly.entity_id
_entity_poly.type
_entity_poly.pdbx_seq_one_letter_code
_entity_poly.pdbx_strand_id
1 'polypeptide(L)'
;MLASSPRKMLVGWGGNNGSTLTAGILANKEGISWVTKDGVQHANYFGSLTQASTCRVGSFRGEEIHVPFKSILPMVDPNDLVIGEWDISNMNLADAMDRARVLDIDLQKQLRPLMQDMVMLPGIYDPDFIVANQESRANNLIKGTKKEQMEKVIQDIR
;
A
#
# COMPACT_ATOMS: atom_id res chain seq x y z
N MET A 1 -7.87 -21.78 15.12
CA MET A 1 -6.66 -20.94 14.96
C MET A 1 -7.11 -19.68 14.22
N LEU A 2 -7.24 -18.54 14.90
CA LEU A 2 -7.41 -17.28 14.19
C LEU A 2 -6.05 -16.98 13.54
N ALA A 3 -5.97 -17.07 12.21
CA ALA A 3 -4.77 -16.65 11.52
C ALA A 3 -4.53 -15.18 11.86
N SER A 4 -3.36 -14.87 12.44
CA SER A 4 -2.95 -13.48 12.66
C SER A 4 -2.92 -12.76 11.33
N SER A 5 -3.60 -11.62 11.20
CA SER A 5 -3.55 -10.80 9.98
C SER A 5 -2.08 -10.49 9.65
N PRO A 6 -1.61 -10.83 8.45
CA PRO A 6 -0.23 -10.59 8.06
C PRO A 6 0.05 -9.09 8.05
N ARG A 7 1.13 -8.69 8.74
CA ARG A 7 1.57 -7.31 8.81
C ARG A 7 2.65 -7.05 7.78
N LYS A 8 2.58 -5.90 7.12
CA LYS A 8 3.61 -5.41 6.21
C LYS A 8 4.04 -4.02 6.66
N MET A 9 5.35 -3.79 6.64
CA MET A 9 5.92 -2.47 6.84
C MET A 9 6.69 -2.07 5.59
N LEU A 10 6.34 -0.94 4.99
CA LEU A 10 7.12 -0.30 3.92
C LEU A 10 7.84 0.94 4.46
N VAL A 11 8.82 1.34 3.67
CA VAL A 11 9.63 2.54 3.85
C VAL A 11 9.25 3.49 2.73
N GLY A 12 8.88 4.72 3.09
CA GLY A 12 8.37 5.72 2.14
C GLY A 12 6.87 5.60 1.87
N TRP A 13 6.08 5.28 2.90
CA TRP A 13 4.64 5.06 2.79
C TRP A 13 3.88 6.22 2.16
N GLY A 14 4.26 7.45 2.52
CA GLY A 14 3.65 8.67 2.00
C GLY A 14 4.01 8.93 0.53
N GLY A 15 4.89 8.14 -0.08
CA GLY A 15 5.15 8.22 -1.52
C GLY A 15 3.93 7.84 -2.37
N ASN A 16 4.05 8.05 -3.68
CA ASN A 16 2.98 7.74 -4.62
C ASN A 16 2.56 6.27 -4.54
N ASN A 17 3.52 5.35 -4.43
CA ASN A 17 3.23 3.92 -4.38
C ASN A 17 2.58 3.49 -3.06
N GLY A 18 3.08 3.98 -1.92
CA GLY A 18 2.56 3.57 -0.61
C GLY A 18 1.14 4.09 -0.35
N SER A 19 0.88 5.35 -0.69
CA SER A 19 -0.47 5.94 -0.64
C SER A 19 -1.43 5.21 -1.59
N THR A 20 -1.02 4.93 -2.83
CA THR A 20 -1.86 4.21 -3.81
C THR A 20 -2.11 2.75 -3.41
N LEU A 21 -1.10 2.03 -2.92
CA LEU A 21 -1.25 0.65 -2.46
C LEU A 21 -2.29 0.56 -1.34
N THR A 22 -2.19 1.46 -0.36
CA THR A 22 -3.09 1.48 0.80
C THR A 22 -4.50 1.87 0.38
N ALA A 23 -4.64 2.91 -0.44
CA ALA A 23 -5.91 3.31 -1.02
C ALA A 23 -6.58 2.17 -1.80
N GLY A 24 -5.81 1.43 -2.62
CA GLY A 24 -6.30 0.29 -3.37
C GLY A 24 -6.82 -0.84 -2.46
N ILE A 25 -6.10 -1.14 -1.37
CA ILE A 25 -6.54 -2.14 -0.39
C ILE A 25 -7.82 -1.70 0.32
N LEU A 26 -7.87 -0.46 0.83
CA LEU A 26 -9.05 0.09 1.50
C LEU A 26 -10.26 0.12 0.56
N ALA A 27 -10.08 0.57 -0.68
CA ALA A 27 -11.16 0.63 -1.65
C ALA A 27 -11.74 -0.77 -1.95
N ASN A 28 -10.88 -1.78 -2.12
CA ASN A 28 -11.33 -3.15 -2.33
C ASN A 28 -12.01 -3.74 -1.09
N LYS A 29 -11.47 -3.46 0.10
CA LYS A 29 -12.01 -3.93 1.38
C LYS A 29 -13.40 -3.37 1.68
N GLU A 30 -13.60 -2.07 1.41
CA GLU A 30 -14.87 -1.37 1.63
C GLU A 30 -15.84 -1.52 0.45
N GLY A 31 -15.45 -2.20 -0.64
CA GLY A 31 -16.29 -2.40 -1.81
C GLY A 31 -16.63 -1.10 -2.55
N ILE A 32 -15.70 -0.13 -2.56
CA ILE A 32 -15.94 1.21 -3.09
C ILE A 32 -16.18 1.15 -4.61
N SER A 33 -17.14 1.96 -5.05
CA SER A 33 -17.33 2.34 -6.44
C SER A 33 -17.31 3.86 -6.57
N TRP A 34 -16.86 4.36 -7.71
CA TRP A 34 -16.75 5.81 -7.95
C TRP A 34 -17.12 6.15 -9.38
N VAL A 35 -17.56 7.38 -9.59
CA VAL A 35 -17.96 7.86 -10.91
C VAL A 35 -16.74 8.44 -11.62
N THR A 36 -16.56 8.03 -12.88
CA THR A 36 -15.62 8.63 -13.81
C THR A 36 -16.37 9.19 -15.03
N LYS A 37 -15.66 9.92 -15.89
CA LYS A 37 -16.19 10.35 -17.20
C LYS A 37 -16.65 9.18 -18.09
N ASP A 38 -16.11 7.98 -17.86
CA ASP A 38 -16.35 6.77 -18.66
C ASP A 38 -17.37 5.83 -17.97
N GLY A 39 -17.99 6.27 -16.87
CA GLY A 39 -18.98 5.51 -16.09
C GLY A 39 -18.52 5.16 -14.68
N VAL A 40 -19.33 4.34 -14.00
CA VAL A 40 -19.03 3.85 -12.64
C VAL A 40 -17.94 2.80 -12.70
N GLN A 41 -16.89 2.99 -11.89
CA GLN A 41 -15.81 2.04 -11.69
C GLN A 41 -15.99 1.34 -10.34
N HIS A 42 -15.50 0.10 -10.24
CA HIS A 42 -15.48 -0.68 -9.00
C HIS A 42 -14.04 -1.00 -8.61
N ALA A 43 -13.75 -0.91 -7.32
CA ALA A 43 -12.44 -1.28 -6.79
C ALA A 43 -12.11 -2.73 -7.19
N ASN A 44 -10.88 -2.94 -7.66
CA ASN A 44 -10.38 -4.22 -8.10
C ASN A 44 -8.85 -4.29 -7.90
N TYR A 45 -8.27 -5.46 -8.18
CA TYR A 45 -6.82 -5.69 -8.16
C TYR A 45 -6.25 -5.95 -9.55
N PHE A 46 -6.78 -5.31 -10.59
CA PHE A 46 -6.22 -5.44 -11.94
C PHE A 46 -4.75 -4.99 -11.98
N GLY A 47 -3.96 -5.68 -12.80
CA GLY A 47 -2.51 -5.55 -12.83
C GLY A 47 -1.77 -6.40 -11.79
N SER A 48 -2.46 -6.96 -10.79
CA SER A 48 -1.86 -7.94 -9.88
C SER A 48 -1.86 -9.35 -10.49
N LEU A 49 -0.68 -9.93 -10.68
CA LEU A 49 -0.56 -11.31 -11.15
C LEU A 49 -1.27 -12.28 -10.21
N THR A 50 -1.11 -12.13 -8.89
CA THR A 50 -1.69 -13.08 -7.93
C THR A 50 -3.22 -12.95 -7.84
N GLN A 51 -3.77 -11.76 -8.02
CA GLN A 51 -5.21 -11.52 -7.81
C GLN A 51 -6.05 -11.54 -9.09
N ALA A 52 -5.46 -11.18 -10.24
CA ALA A 52 -6.19 -10.95 -11.48
C ALA A 52 -5.72 -11.81 -12.66
N SER A 53 -4.83 -12.79 -12.44
CA SER A 53 -4.41 -13.74 -13.48
C SER A 53 -4.90 -15.16 -13.24
N THR A 54 -4.80 -15.99 -14.28
CA THR A 54 -5.09 -17.41 -14.26
C THR A 54 -3.87 -18.23 -14.63
N CYS A 55 -3.79 -19.47 -14.13
CA CYS A 55 -2.79 -20.45 -14.51
C CYS A 55 -3.46 -21.66 -15.17
N ARG A 56 -2.88 -22.15 -16.27
CA ARG A 56 -3.31 -23.41 -16.89
C ARG A 56 -2.90 -24.59 -15.99
N VAL A 57 -3.87 -25.43 -15.64
CA VAL A 57 -3.64 -26.61 -14.78
C VAL A 57 -3.78 -27.94 -15.53
N GLY A 58 -4.26 -27.90 -16.77
CA GLY A 58 -4.36 -29.09 -17.60
C GLY A 58 -5.28 -28.89 -18.81
N SER A 59 -5.82 -29.99 -19.31
CA SER A 59 -6.88 -30.00 -20.30
C SER A 59 -7.82 -31.18 -20.07
N PHE A 60 -9.09 -31.03 -20.45
CA PHE A 60 -10.08 -32.11 -20.40
C PHE A 60 -10.93 -32.06 -21.66
N ARG A 61 -11.04 -33.20 -22.36
CA ARG A 61 -11.76 -33.33 -23.64
C ARG A 61 -11.33 -32.30 -24.71
N GLY A 62 -10.05 -31.96 -24.74
CA GLY A 62 -9.47 -31.03 -25.72
C GLY A 62 -9.50 -29.55 -25.31
N GLU A 63 -10.23 -29.21 -24.24
CA GLU A 63 -10.32 -27.84 -23.72
C GLU A 63 -9.26 -27.58 -22.64
N GLU A 64 -8.62 -26.41 -22.68
CA GLU A 64 -7.65 -26.00 -21.65
C GLU A 64 -8.36 -25.57 -20.37
N ILE A 65 -7.91 -26.09 -19.24
CA ILE A 65 -8.45 -25.73 -17.92
C ILE A 65 -7.52 -24.71 -17.29
N HIS A 66 -8.08 -23.55 -16.96
CA HIS A 66 -7.42 -22.48 -16.23
C HIS A 66 -8.11 -22.27 -14.88
N VAL A 67 -7.33 -21.95 -13.86
CA VAL A 67 -7.82 -21.56 -12.54
C VAL A 67 -7.22 -20.21 -12.14
N PRO A 68 -7.90 -19.40 -11.32
CA PRO A 68 -7.29 -18.21 -10.74
C PRO A 68 -5.95 -18.52 -10.07
N PHE A 69 -4.94 -17.67 -10.26
CA PHE A 69 -3.61 -17.92 -9.71
C PHE A 69 -3.64 -18.13 -8.19
N LYS A 70 -4.41 -17.30 -7.48
CA LYS A 70 -4.61 -17.40 -6.02
C LYS A 70 -5.34 -18.66 -5.55
N SER A 71 -5.95 -19.45 -6.43
CA SER A 71 -6.64 -20.69 -6.03
C SER A 71 -5.78 -21.94 -6.15
N ILE A 72 -4.52 -21.82 -6.62
CA ILE A 72 -3.61 -22.97 -6.76
C ILE A 72 -3.18 -23.49 -5.38
N LEU A 73 -2.86 -22.58 -4.45
CA LEU A 73 -2.54 -22.86 -3.06
C LEU A 73 -3.11 -21.74 -2.17
N PRO A 74 -3.30 -21.97 -0.86
CA PRO A 74 -3.71 -20.91 0.06
C PRO A 74 -2.73 -19.72 0.00
N MET A 75 -3.26 -18.55 -0.34
CA MET A 75 -2.51 -17.28 -0.38
C MET A 75 -3.22 -16.26 0.49
N VAL A 76 -2.46 -15.29 0.99
CA VAL A 76 -3.00 -14.14 1.72
C VAL A 76 -3.87 -13.30 0.78
N ASP A 77 -5.07 -12.94 1.23
CA ASP A 77 -5.88 -11.93 0.57
C ASP A 77 -5.32 -10.54 0.89
N PRO A 78 -5.07 -9.66 -0.10
CA PRO A 78 -4.59 -8.32 0.17
C PRO A 78 -5.50 -7.49 1.10
N ASN A 79 -6.81 -7.79 1.16
CA ASN A 79 -7.76 -7.13 2.07
C ASN A 79 -7.50 -7.46 3.55
N ASP A 80 -6.75 -8.53 3.84
CA ASP A 80 -6.36 -8.95 5.18
C ASP A 80 -5.02 -8.36 5.62
N LEU A 81 -4.31 -7.64 4.75
CA LEU A 81 -3.03 -7.01 5.08
C LEU A 81 -3.23 -5.85 6.04
N VAL A 82 -2.45 -5.85 7.12
CA VAL A 82 -2.31 -4.69 8.01
C VAL A 82 -1.00 -3.99 7.66
N ILE A 83 -1.09 -2.71 7.31
CA ILE A 83 0.04 -1.89 6.88
C ILE A 83 0.43 -0.92 8.00
N GLY A 84 1.71 -0.84 8.37
CA GLY A 84 2.24 0.13 9.35
C GLY A 84 3.69 0.49 9.04
N GLU A 85 4.06 1.77 9.02
CA GLU A 85 5.19 2.20 8.17
C GLU A 85 5.95 3.45 8.61
N TRP A 86 7.09 3.69 7.97
CA TRP A 86 7.93 4.89 8.12
C TRP A 86 7.94 5.80 6.86
N ASP A 87 8.04 7.10 7.06
CA ASP A 87 8.37 8.08 6.00
C ASP A 87 9.14 9.26 6.62
N ILE A 88 10.02 9.88 5.84
CA ILE A 88 10.76 11.08 6.26
C ILE A 88 9.86 12.32 6.34
N SER A 89 8.65 12.25 5.79
CA SER A 89 7.60 13.26 5.89
C SER A 89 6.54 12.86 6.92
N ASN A 90 6.03 13.82 7.68
CA ASN A 90 4.91 13.63 8.60
C ASN A 90 3.52 13.83 7.96
N MET A 91 3.46 13.98 6.63
CA MET A 91 2.21 14.13 5.89
C MET A 91 1.33 12.89 6.10
N ASN A 92 0.07 13.07 6.49
CA ASN A 92 -0.86 11.94 6.61
C ASN A 92 -1.15 11.31 5.23
N LEU A 93 -1.68 10.09 5.23
CA LEU A 93 -1.83 9.33 4.00
C LEU A 93 -2.90 9.88 3.05
N ALA A 94 -3.91 10.58 3.55
CA ALA A 94 -4.90 11.26 2.69
C ALA A 94 -4.25 12.43 1.92
N ASP A 95 -3.48 13.28 2.60
CA ASP A 95 -2.75 14.37 1.94
C ASP A 95 -1.67 13.84 0.99
N ALA A 96 -1.03 12.71 1.35
CA ALA A 96 -0.09 12.02 0.48
C ALA A 96 -0.76 11.50 -0.81
N MET A 97 -1.97 10.94 -0.71
CA MET A 97 -2.79 10.52 -1.84
C MET A 97 -3.15 11.71 -2.74
N ASP A 98 -3.59 12.82 -2.16
CA ASP A 98 -3.91 14.06 -2.88
C ASP A 98 -2.66 14.57 -3.65
N ARG A 99 -1.48 14.57 -2.99
CA ARG A 99 -0.20 14.96 -3.58
C ARG A 99 0.23 14.02 -4.72
N ALA A 100 -0.02 12.73 -4.58
CA ALA A 100 0.42 11.72 -5.55
C ALA A 100 -0.29 11.85 -6.91
N ARG A 101 -1.54 12.37 -6.92
CA ARG A 101 -2.33 12.59 -8.14
C ARG A 101 -2.47 11.34 -9.02
N VAL A 102 -2.59 10.18 -8.38
CA VAL A 102 -2.74 8.88 -9.07
C VAL A 102 -4.20 8.49 -9.24
N LEU A 103 -5.01 8.65 -8.18
CA LEU A 103 -6.39 8.18 -8.13
C LEU A 103 -7.38 9.25 -8.60
N ASP A 104 -8.57 8.84 -9.06
CA ASP A 104 -9.63 9.78 -9.40
C ASP A 104 -10.10 10.58 -8.18
N ILE A 105 -10.48 11.85 -8.40
CA ILE A 105 -10.87 12.77 -7.32
C ILE A 105 -12.06 12.23 -6.51
N ASP A 106 -13.03 11.58 -7.16
CA ASP A 106 -14.19 11.02 -6.47
C ASP A 106 -13.78 9.90 -5.51
N LEU A 107 -12.89 9.00 -5.96
CA LEU A 107 -12.32 7.95 -5.10
C LEU A 107 -11.49 8.55 -3.95
N GLN A 108 -10.67 9.58 -4.21
CA GLN A 108 -9.89 10.27 -3.16
C GLN A 108 -10.79 10.83 -2.05
N LYS A 109 -11.91 11.46 -2.41
CA LYS A 109 -12.87 12.00 -1.43
C LYS A 109 -13.48 10.91 -0.55
N GLN A 110 -13.83 9.77 -1.14
CA GLN A 110 -14.40 8.63 -0.41
C GLN A 110 -13.37 7.97 0.53
N LEU A 111 -12.10 7.94 0.13
CA LEU A 111 -11.02 7.34 0.92
C LEU A 111 -10.45 8.26 2.00
N ARG A 112 -10.57 9.59 1.86
CA ARG A 112 -10.00 10.56 2.82
C ARG A 112 -10.39 10.28 4.28
N PRO A 113 -11.66 10.00 4.65
CA PRO A 113 -12.02 9.67 6.03
C PRO A 113 -11.30 8.44 6.59
N LEU A 114 -10.91 7.49 5.72
CA LEU A 114 -10.21 6.27 6.11
C LEU A 114 -8.69 6.49 6.25
N MET A 115 -8.13 7.48 5.53
CA MET A 115 -6.69 7.66 5.39
C MET A 115 -6.13 8.89 6.14
N GLN A 116 -6.98 9.82 6.56
CA GLN A 116 -6.53 11.09 7.18
C GLN A 116 -5.86 10.91 8.55
N ASP A 117 -6.25 9.88 9.30
CA ASP A 117 -5.68 9.57 10.63
C ASP A 117 -4.50 8.60 10.54
N MET A 118 -4.12 8.17 9.34
CA MET A 118 -2.96 7.30 9.11
C MET A 118 -1.67 8.14 9.08
N VAL A 119 -1.00 8.18 10.24
CA VAL A 119 0.26 8.90 10.44
C VAL A 119 1.45 7.94 10.41
N MET A 120 2.55 8.38 9.79
CA MET A 120 3.76 7.60 9.56
C MET A 120 4.72 7.66 10.76
N LEU A 121 5.40 6.54 11.03
CA LEU A 121 6.55 6.52 11.94
C LEU A 121 7.71 7.34 11.34
N PRO A 122 8.57 7.93 12.19
CA PRO A 122 9.72 8.71 11.70
C PRO A 122 10.70 7.85 10.90
N GLY A 123 11.16 8.33 9.75
CA GLY A 123 12.14 7.62 8.91
C GLY A 123 13.60 7.94 9.25
N ILE A 124 14.53 7.15 8.71
CA ILE A 124 15.96 7.50 8.70
C ILE A 124 16.23 8.31 7.42
N TYR A 125 16.91 9.45 7.56
CA TYR A 125 17.30 10.31 6.44
C TYR A 125 18.81 10.54 6.47
N ASP A 126 19.47 10.17 5.37
CA ASP A 126 20.90 10.40 5.13
C ASP A 126 21.02 11.17 3.80
N PRO A 127 21.30 12.50 3.83
CA PRO A 127 21.36 13.34 2.64
C PRO A 127 22.34 12.86 1.58
N ASP A 128 23.39 12.12 1.96
CA ASP A 128 24.41 11.63 1.03
C ASP A 128 23.87 10.53 0.09
N PHE A 129 22.77 9.88 0.49
CA PHE A 129 22.17 8.76 -0.25
C PHE A 129 20.92 9.14 -1.04
N ILE A 130 20.47 10.40 -0.95
CA ILE A 130 19.22 10.86 -1.56
C ILE A 130 19.42 12.21 -2.23
N VAL A 131 18.65 12.49 -3.29
CA VAL A 131 18.73 13.76 -4.00
C VAL A 131 18.44 14.94 -3.05
N ALA A 132 19.25 16.00 -3.15
CA ALA A 132 19.20 17.19 -2.29
C ALA A 132 17.81 17.85 -2.20
N ASN A 133 16.97 17.70 -3.23
CA ASN A 133 15.61 18.27 -3.24
C ASN A 133 14.66 17.63 -2.19
N GLN A 134 15.03 16.52 -1.56
CA GLN A 134 14.23 15.89 -0.50
C GLN A 134 14.41 16.54 0.87
N GLU A 135 15.39 17.43 1.05
CA GLU A 135 15.68 18.05 2.35
C GLU A 135 14.45 18.77 2.92
N SER A 136 13.75 19.53 2.08
CA SER A 136 12.51 20.24 2.47
C SER A 136 11.36 19.33 2.89
N ARG A 137 11.39 18.05 2.50
CA ARG A 137 10.38 17.04 2.84
C ARG A 137 10.69 16.30 4.14
N ALA A 138 11.95 16.31 4.58
CA ALA A 138 12.46 15.54 5.70
C ALA A 138 12.16 16.21 7.05
N ASN A 139 10.92 16.08 7.54
CA ASN A 139 10.47 16.66 8.81
C ASN A 139 10.03 15.62 9.86
N ASN A 140 10.13 14.33 9.56
CA ASN A 140 9.74 13.21 10.41
C ASN A 140 10.89 12.20 10.54
N LEU A 141 11.89 12.51 11.38
CA LEU A 141 13.17 11.81 11.39
C LEU A 141 13.49 11.11 12.71
N ILE A 142 14.06 9.91 12.63
CA ILE A 142 14.75 9.26 13.75
C ILE A 142 16.11 9.93 13.94
N LYS A 143 16.31 10.53 15.11
CA LYS A 143 17.55 11.21 15.49
C LYS A 143 18.54 10.24 16.14
N GLY A 144 19.79 10.67 16.26
CA GLY A 144 20.86 9.93 16.93
C GLY A 144 21.87 9.32 15.96
N THR A 145 22.77 8.53 16.51
CA THR A 145 23.76 7.73 15.79
C THR A 145 23.10 6.63 14.96
N LYS A 146 23.82 6.09 13.96
CA LYS A 146 23.33 4.96 13.15
C LYS A 146 22.93 3.75 14.00
N LYS A 147 23.61 3.55 15.14
CA LYS A 147 23.29 2.47 16.08
C LYS A 147 21.94 2.70 16.77
N GLU A 148 21.69 3.91 17.28
CA GLU A 148 20.41 4.26 17.91
C GLU A 148 19.25 4.22 16.92
N GLN A 149 19.48 4.69 15.69
CA GLN A 149 18.49 4.61 14.60
C GLN A 149 18.12 3.16 14.26
N MET A 150 19.12 2.28 14.16
CA MET A 150 18.91 0.84 13.94
C MET A 150 18.11 0.21 15.09
N GLU A 151 18.47 0.49 16.34
CA GLU A 151 17.76 0.00 17.52
C GLU A 151 16.30 0.46 17.55
N LYS A 152 16.03 1.71 17.16
CA LYS A 152 14.68 2.25 17.03
C LYS A 152 13.85 1.51 15.98
N VAL A 153 14.40 1.24 14.79
CA VAL A 153 13.70 0.47 13.75
C VAL A 153 13.39 -0.96 14.22
N ILE A 154 14.32 -1.62 14.93
CA ILE A 154 14.08 -2.94 15.53
C ILE A 154 12.94 -2.88 16.55
N GLN A 155 12.87 -1.82 17.35
CA GLN A 155 11.78 -1.62 18.31
C GLN A 155 10.43 -1.40 17.61
N ASP A 156 10.39 -0.61 16.54
CA ASP A 156 9.17 -0.31 15.79
C ASP A 156 8.56 -1.56 15.09
N ILE A 157 9.39 -2.55 14.76
CA ILE A 157 8.96 -3.83 14.15
C ILE A 157 8.38 -4.81 15.18
N ARG A 158 8.81 -4.72 16.45
CA ARG A 158 8.43 -5.65 17.53
C ARG A 158 7.07 -5.32 18.12
#